data_AF-A0A6G3XRG2-F1
#
_entry.id   AF-A0A6G3XRG2-F1
#
_cell.length_a   1.000
_cell.length_b   1.000
_cell.length_c   1.000
_cell.angle_alpha   90.00
_cell.angle_beta   90.00
_cell.angle_gamma   90.00
#
_symmetry.space_group_name_H-M   'P 1'
#
loop_
_entity.id
_entity.type
_entity.pdbx_description
1 polymer ?
#
loop_
_entity_poly.entity_id
_entity_poly.type
_entity_poly.pdbx_seq_one_letter_code
_entity_poly.pdbx_strand_id
1 'polypeptide(L)'
;DFREREQVTLLPFGSTVKQVRTHTVDPADPKAGPAAIRADAAALTAEGDTAIYSSLAAAYDHLGPDTESAFTSIVLMTDGENTAGRSAAEFAAFYRALPAARQTTPVFPIVFGDSDRSELESIAALTGGRLFDGTKEKGPGSLDGAFEEIRGYQ
;
A
#
# COMPACT_ATOMS: atom_id res chain seq x y z
N ASP A 1 22.44 19.10 0.34
CA ASP A 1 21.75 17.83 0.61
C ASP A 1 20.32 18.07 1.05
N PHE A 2 19.41 18.08 0.08
CA PHE A 2 17.98 18.04 0.34
C PHE A 2 17.58 16.57 0.30
N ARG A 3 17.33 15.95 1.45
CA ARG A 3 16.62 14.68 1.49
C ARG A 3 15.24 14.95 0.90
N GLU A 4 14.99 14.36 -0.27
CA GLU A 4 13.80 14.63 -1.06
C GLU A 4 12.54 14.33 -0.24
N ARG A 5 11.50 15.13 -0.50
CA ARG A 5 10.19 14.99 0.13
C ARG A 5 9.61 13.62 -0.23
N GLU A 6 9.44 12.75 0.76
CA GLU A 6 8.79 11.45 0.59
C GLU A 6 7.32 11.70 0.23
N GLN A 7 6.88 11.20 -0.93
CA GLN A 7 5.49 11.25 -1.35
C GLN A 7 4.83 9.90 -1.08
N VAL A 8 3.93 9.87 -0.10
CA VAL A 8 3.10 8.71 0.22
C VAL A 8 1.76 8.89 -0.46
N THR A 9 1.45 8.09 -1.48
CA THR A 9 0.13 8.11 -2.09
C THR A 9 -0.76 7.07 -1.41
N LEU A 10 -1.80 7.53 -0.74
CA LEU A 10 -2.89 6.71 -0.20
C LEU A 10 -3.97 6.52 -1.26
N LEU A 11 -4.37 5.27 -1.48
CA LEU A 11 -5.50 4.92 -2.33
C LEU A 11 -6.53 4.16 -1.49
N PRO A 12 -7.42 4.84 -0.75
CA PRO A 12 -8.60 4.20 -0.19
C PRO A 12 -9.45 3.56 -1.28
N PHE A 13 -9.76 2.27 -1.13
CA PHE A 13 -10.60 1.51 -2.04
C PHE A 13 -11.68 0.72 -1.30
N GLY A 14 -12.75 0.43 -2.02
CA GLY A 14 -13.74 -0.59 -1.67
C GLY A 14 -14.00 -1.40 -2.95
N SER A 15 -15.17 -1.21 -3.57
CA SER A 15 -15.49 -1.85 -4.86
C SER A 15 -14.82 -1.15 -6.06
N THR A 16 -14.39 0.10 -5.86
CA THR A 16 -13.56 0.92 -6.75
C THR A 16 -12.62 1.78 -5.90
N VAL A 17 -11.56 2.34 -6.51
CA VAL A 17 -10.70 3.34 -5.84
C VAL A 17 -11.54 4.59 -5.56
N LYS A 18 -11.79 4.89 -4.28
CA LYS A 18 -12.74 5.94 -3.88
C LYS A 18 -12.12 7.35 -3.99
N GLN A 19 -10.82 7.51 -3.68
CA GLN A 19 -10.11 8.78 -3.86
C GLN A 19 -8.58 8.60 -3.74
N VAL A 20 -7.77 8.99 -4.73
CA VAL A 20 -6.31 9.02 -4.58
C VAL A 20 -5.90 10.25 -3.77
N ARG A 21 -5.22 10.06 -2.64
CA ARG A 21 -4.69 11.14 -1.79
C ARG A 21 -3.18 11.02 -1.69
N THR A 22 -2.46 11.92 -2.34
CA THR A 22 -1.01 12.03 -2.17
C THR A 22 -0.71 12.89 -0.94
N HIS A 23 -0.12 12.27 0.07
CA HIS A 23 0.42 12.93 1.25
C HIS A 23 1.92 13.10 1.08
N THR A 24 2.42 14.30 1.29
CA THR A 24 3.87 14.51 1.38
C THR A 24 4.26 14.38 2.84
N VAL A 25 5.13 13.42 3.16
CA VAL A 25 5.74 13.32 4.48
C VAL A 25 6.83 14.37 4.54
N ASP A 26 6.66 15.35 5.43
CA ASP A 26 7.73 16.28 5.76
C ASP A 26 8.74 15.57 6.66
N PRO A 27 10.03 15.48 6.30
CA PRO A 27 11.04 14.90 7.18
C PRO A 27 11.20 15.65 8.52
N ALA A 28 10.70 16.89 8.64
CA ALA A 28 10.62 17.64 9.90
C ALA A 28 9.45 17.20 10.80
N ASP A 29 8.42 16.54 10.26
CA ASP A 29 7.32 15.93 11.02
C ASP A 29 6.95 14.54 10.46
N PRO A 30 7.82 13.54 10.72
CA PRO A 30 7.66 12.20 10.18
C PRO A 30 6.44 11.44 10.73
N LYS A 31 5.78 11.97 11.77
CA LYS A 31 4.62 11.36 12.46
C LYS A 31 3.28 11.88 11.93
N ALA A 32 3.24 13.07 11.34
CA ALA A 32 2.02 13.64 10.77
C ALA A 32 1.46 12.78 9.63
N GLY A 33 2.33 12.20 8.79
CA GLY A 33 1.93 11.28 7.72
C GLY A 33 1.18 10.05 8.25
N PRO A 34 1.81 9.17 9.03
CA PRO A 34 1.16 8.00 9.62
C PRO A 34 -0.12 8.32 10.42
N ALA A 35 -0.14 9.44 11.15
CA ALA A 35 -1.33 9.87 11.89
C ALA A 35 -2.49 10.27 10.96
N ALA A 36 -2.21 11.02 9.89
CA ALA A 36 -3.21 11.35 8.86
C ALA A 36 -3.70 10.11 8.11
N ILE A 37 -2.79 9.17 7.81
CA ILE A 37 -3.12 7.88 7.20
C ILE A 37 -4.06 7.08 8.11
N ARG A 38 -3.77 7.01 9.41
CA ARG A 38 -4.62 6.33 10.39
C ARG A 38 -5.99 6.99 10.52
N ALA A 39 -6.04 8.32 10.51
CA ALA A 39 -7.29 9.06 10.56
C ALA A 39 -8.14 8.85 9.30
N ASP A 40 -7.52 8.87 8.12
CA ASP A 40 -8.18 8.57 6.85
C ASP A 40 -8.67 7.12 6.84
N ALA A 41 -7.82 6.15 7.22
CA ALA A 41 -8.18 4.73 7.29
C ALA A 41 -9.30 4.43 8.29
N ALA A 42 -9.28 5.02 9.49
CA ALA A 42 -10.34 4.88 10.49
C ALA A 42 -11.66 5.55 10.06
N ALA A 43 -11.60 6.52 9.16
CA ALA A 43 -12.78 7.15 8.56
C ALA A 43 -13.32 6.36 7.34
N LEU A 44 -12.55 5.40 6.80
CA LEU A 44 -13.05 4.50 5.75
C LEU A 44 -14.01 3.51 6.39
N THR A 45 -15.28 3.65 6.06
CA THR A 45 -16.27 2.60 6.28
C THR A 45 -16.25 1.68 5.07
N ALA A 46 -15.92 0.40 5.29
CA ALA A 46 -16.03 -0.65 4.28
C ALA A 46 -17.52 -0.94 4.00
N GLU A 47 -18.17 -0.06 3.23
CA GLU A 47 -19.48 -0.33 2.64
C GLU A 47 -19.27 -0.87 1.22
N GLY A 48 -19.62 -2.15 1.01
CA GLY A 48 -19.61 -2.84 -0.29
C GLY A 48 -18.56 -3.96 -0.41
N ASP A 49 -18.37 -4.43 -1.66
CA ASP A 49 -17.34 -5.42 -1.99
C ASP A 49 -15.92 -4.84 -1.90
N THR A 50 -14.93 -5.71 -1.70
CA THR A 50 -13.50 -5.36 -1.57
C THR A 50 -12.75 -5.80 -2.82
N ALA A 51 -12.12 -4.86 -3.55
CA ALA A 51 -11.42 -5.14 -4.80
C ALA A 51 -9.91 -4.85 -4.70
N ILE A 52 -9.19 -5.67 -3.92
CA ILE A 52 -7.75 -5.53 -3.63
C ILE A 52 -6.93 -5.50 -4.92
N TYR A 53 -7.06 -6.52 -5.75
CA TYR A 53 -6.25 -6.69 -6.94
C TYR A 53 -6.51 -5.65 -8.02
N SER A 54 -7.77 -5.23 -8.16
CA SER A 54 -8.14 -4.14 -9.06
C SER A 54 -7.51 -2.83 -8.63
N SER A 55 -7.50 -2.55 -7.32
CA SER A 55 -6.96 -1.33 -6.74
C SER A 55 -5.44 -1.29 -6.82
N LEU A 56 -4.76 -2.42 -6.60
CA LEU A 56 -3.32 -2.53 -6.82
C LEU A 56 -2.94 -2.28 -8.27
N ALA A 57 -3.65 -2.87 -9.23
CA ALA A 57 -3.37 -2.62 -10.64
C ALA A 57 -3.52 -1.14 -11.01
N ALA A 58 -4.56 -0.48 -10.50
CA ALA A 58 -4.75 0.97 -10.68
C ALA A 58 -3.59 1.78 -10.06
N ALA A 59 -3.09 1.38 -8.88
CA ALA A 59 -1.94 2.02 -8.27
C ALA A 59 -0.68 1.93 -9.15
N TYR A 60 -0.41 0.77 -9.74
CA TYR A 60 0.70 0.59 -10.70
C TYR A 60 0.54 1.43 -11.98
N ASP A 61 -0.69 1.60 -12.46
CA ASP A 61 -0.97 2.46 -13.63
C ASP A 61 -0.74 3.95 -13.32
N HIS A 62 -0.94 4.35 -12.06
CA HIS A 62 -0.68 5.70 -11.59
C HIS A 62 0.80 6.00 -11.27
N LEU A 63 1.67 4.99 -11.25
CA LEU A 63 3.10 5.20 -11.08
C LEU A 63 3.65 6.00 -12.27
N GLY A 64 4.43 7.04 -11.96
CA GLY A 64 5.14 7.82 -12.97
C GLY A 64 6.10 6.97 -13.80
N PRO A 65 6.67 7.51 -14.88
CA PRO A 65 7.65 6.79 -15.69
C PRO A 65 8.99 6.57 -14.98
N ASP A 66 9.26 7.29 -13.88
CA ASP A 66 10.57 7.35 -13.23
C ASP A 66 10.52 6.77 -11.80
N THR A 67 10.14 5.50 -11.71
CA THR A 67 10.10 4.74 -10.45
C THR A 67 11.46 4.20 -10.00
N GLU A 68 12.49 4.30 -10.86
CA GLU A 68 13.85 3.84 -10.54
C GLU A 68 14.69 4.92 -9.84
N SER A 69 14.38 6.21 -10.06
CA SER A 69 15.09 7.34 -9.45
C SER A 69 14.52 7.73 -8.09
N ALA A 70 13.22 7.52 -7.88
CA ALA A 70 12.55 7.68 -6.60
C ALA A 70 12.30 6.31 -5.98
N PHE A 71 12.73 6.08 -4.73
CA PHE A 71 12.44 4.87 -3.95
C PHE A 71 10.94 4.67 -3.76
N THR A 72 10.26 4.21 -4.80
CA THR A 72 8.80 4.17 -4.90
C THR A 72 8.31 2.85 -4.32
N SER A 73 7.32 2.92 -3.44
CA SER A 73 6.67 1.74 -2.88
C SER A 73 5.15 1.95 -2.82
N ILE A 74 4.40 0.84 -2.82
CA ILE A 74 2.94 0.87 -2.67
C ILE A 74 2.60 0.29 -1.30
N VAL A 75 1.85 1.03 -0.50
CA VAL A 75 1.30 0.51 0.77
C VAL A 75 -0.16 0.13 0.55
N LEU A 76 -0.48 -1.15 0.74
CA LEU A 76 -1.84 -1.66 0.65
C LEU A 76 -2.41 -1.80 2.06
N MET A 77 -3.55 -1.21 2.35
CA MET A 77 -4.23 -1.34 3.63
C MET A 77 -5.63 -1.92 3.41
N THR A 78 -5.94 -3.04 4.07
CA THR A 78 -7.27 -3.69 3.98
C THR A 78 -7.63 -4.35 5.31
N ASP A 79 -8.93 -4.37 5.61
CA ASP A 79 -9.53 -5.07 6.75
C ASP A 79 -10.35 -6.32 6.34
N GLY A 80 -10.48 -6.58 5.04
CA GLY A 80 -11.16 -7.75 4.50
C GLY A 80 -10.48 -8.38 3.27
N GLU A 81 -11.09 -9.45 2.79
CA GLU A 81 -10.64 -10.27 1.65
C GLU A 81 -11.12 -9.71 0.30
N ASN A 82 -10.46 -10.08 -0.80
CA ASN A 82 -10.92 -9.70 -2.12
C ASN A 82 -12.23 -10.40 -2.52
N THR A 83 -13.36 -9.67 -2.56
CA THR A 83 -14.67 -10.20 -2.95
C THR A 83 -15.14 -9.77 -4.35
N ALA A 84 -14.44 -8.83 -4.99
CA ALA A 84 -14.81 -8.34 -6.33
C ALA A 84 -13.61 -7.93 -7.19
N GLY A 85 -13.86 -7.82 -8.50
CA GLY A 85 -12.86 -7.36 -9.46
C GLY A 85 -11.86 -8.44 -9.85
N ARG A 86 -10.60 -8.05 -10.04
CA ARG A 86 -9.53 -8.98 -10.44
C ARG A 86 -9.29 -10.04 -9.38
N SER A 87 -8.92 -11.23 -9.84
CA SER A 87 -8.35 -12.30 -9.03
C SER A 87 -6.84 -12.16 -8.84
N ALA A 88 -6.29 -12.94 -7.91
CA ALA A 88 -4.85 -13.05 -7.70
C ALA A 88 -4.07 -13.41 -8.97
N ALA A 89 -4.63 -14.33 -9.77
CA ALA A 89 -4.01 -14.78 -11.01
C ALA A 89 -3.99 -13.68 -12.08
N GLU A 90 -5.07 -12.91 -12.21
CA GLU A 90 -5.15 -11.78 -13.13
C GLU A 90 -4.19 -10.67 -12.73
N PHE A 91 -4.06 -10.38 -11.43
CA PHE A 91 -3.07 -9.43 -10.95
C PHE A 91 -1.64 -9.91 -11.22
N ALA A 92 -1.33 -11.18 -10.97
CA ALA A 92 0.00 -11.72 -11.25
C ALA A 92 0.36 -11.67 -12.74
N ALA A 93 -0.63 -11.90 -13.62
CA ALA A 93 -0.45 -11.73 -15.06
C ALA A 93 -0.21 -10.26 -15.45
N PHE A 94 -1.00 -9.34 -14.89
CA PHE A 94 -0.82 -7.90 -15.08
C PHE A 94 0.56 -7.42 -14.62
N TYR A 95 0.97 -7.78 -13.39
CA TYR A 95 2.24 -7.37 -12.81
C TYR A 95 3.43 -7.81 -13.68
N ARG A 96 3.43 -9.06 -14.13
CA ARG A 96 4.48 -9.58 -15.03
C ARG A 96 4.50 -8.95 -16.42
N ALA A 97 3.41 -8.29 -16.82
CA ALA A 97 3.32 -7.56 -18.09
C ALA A 97 3.74 -6.09 -17.97
N LEU A 98 4.00 -5.58 -16.75
CA LEU A 98 4.46 -4.21 -16.56
C LEU A 98 5.85 -3.99 -17.17
N PRO A 99 6.23 -2.74 -17.51
CA PRO A 99 7.62 -2.42 -17.82
C PRO A 99 8.55 -2.77 -16.65
N ALA A 100 9.78 -3.19 -16.93
CA ALA A 100 10.76 -3.62 -15.91
C ALA A 100 10.96 -2.58 -14.80
N ALA A 101 11.01 -1.28 -15.16
CA ALA A 101 11.12 -0.17 -14.22
C ALA A 101 9.99 -0.11 -13.17
N ARG A 102 8.78 -0.63 -13.50
CA ARG A 102 7.64 -0.69 -12.58
C ARG A 102 7.53 -2.02 -11.83
N GLN A 103 8.11 -3.09 -12.37
CA GLN A 103 8.19 -4.41 -11.72
C GLN A 103 9.20 -4.45 -10.56
N THR A 104 9.87 -3.34 -10.26
CA THR A 104 10.78 -3.21 -9.12
C THR A 104 10.12 -2.51 -7.93
N THR A 105 8.89 -2.01 -8.08
CA THR A 105 8.16 -1.32 -7.01
C THR A 105 7.57 -2.33 -6.02
N PRO A 106 8.05 -2.39 -4.76
CA PRO A 106 7.53 -3.32 -3.77
C PRO A 106 6.14 -2.90 -3.29
N VAL A 107 5.28 -3.88 -3.03
CA VAL A 107 4.03 -3.69 -2.29
C VAL A 107 4.21 -4.14 -0.86
N PHE A 108 3.85 -3.27 0.09
CA PHE A 108 3.82 -3.56 1.52
C PHE A 108 2.37 -3.59 2.01
N PRO A 109 1.75 -4.79 2.07
CA PRO A 109 0.44 -4.93 2.66
C PRO A 109 0.49 -4.71 4.17
N ILE A 110 -0.52 -4.04 4.70
CA ILE A 110 -0.78 -3.85 6.12
C ILE A 110 -2.16 -4.44 6.39
N VAL A 111 -2.19 -5.56 7.10
CA VAL A 111 -3.45 -6.21 7.49
C VAL A 111 -4.06 -5.50 8.70
N PHE A 112 -5.33 -5.15 8.56
CA PHE A 112 -6.21 -4.81 9.67
C PHE A 112 -7.21 -5.94 9.88
N GLY A 113 -7.68 -6.14 11.11
CA GLY A 113 -8.74 -7.10 11.42
C GLY A 113 -8.51 -8.51 10.87
N ASP A 114 -9.53 -9.05 10.20
CA ASP A 114 -9.66 -10.46 9.80
C ASP A 114 -9.43 -10.68 8.30
N SER A 115 -8.56 -9.89 7.65
CA SER A 115 -8.22 -10.15 6.22
C SER A 115 -7.48 -11.48 6.04
N ASP A 116 -7.56 -12.04 4.83
CA ASP A 116 -6.75 -13.20 4.44
C ASP A 116 -5.27 -12.83 4.37
N ARG A 117 -4.53 -13.15 5.43
CA ARG A 117 -3.09 -12.93 5.51
C ARG A 117 -2.32 -13.66 4.41
N SER A 118 -2.76 -14.84 3.99
CA SER A 118 -2.07 -15.63 2.96
C SER A 118 -2.20 -14.98 1.58
N GLU A 119 -3.35 -14.36 1.31
CA GLU A 119 -3.58 -13.55 0.11
C GLU A 119 -2.62 -12.36 0.06
N LEU A 120 -2.49 -11.65 1.18
CA LEU A 120 -1.61 -10.47 1.30
C LEU A 120 -0.12 -10.85 1.27
N GLU A 121 0.28 -11.94 1.92
CA GLU A 121 1.65 -12.46 1.85
C GLU A 121 2.04 -12.82 0.40
N SER A 122 1.09 -13.38 -0.36
CA SER A 122 1.33 -13.72 -1.77
C SER A 122 1.57 -12.47 -2.62
N ILE A 123 0.88 -11.37 -2.34
CA ILE A 123 1.11 -10.06 -3.00
C ILE A 123 2.50 -9.52 -2.66
N ALA A 124 2.86 -9.54 -1.38
CA ALA A 124 4.17 -9.08 -0.91
C ALA A 124 5.31 -9.89 -1.57
N ALA A 125 5.19 -11.22 -1.57
CA ALA A 125 6.18 -12.11 -2.16
C ALA A 125 6.33 -11.92 -3.68
N LEU A 126 5.22 -11.69 -4.39
CA LEU A 126 5.24 -11.44 -5.84
C LEU A 126 5.97 -10.15 -6.20
N THR A 127 5.82 -9.12 -5.37
CA THR A 127 6.28 -7.75 -5.68
C THR A 127 7.60 -7.38 -4.99
N GLY A 128 8.13 -8.25 -4.12
CA GLY A 128 9.38 -8.01 -3.38
C GLY A 128 9.21 -7.18 -2.11
N GLY A 129 7.99 -7.07 -1.58
CA GLY A 129 7.71 -6.40 -0.31
C GLY A 129 7.54 -7.36 0.86
N ARG A 130 6.81 -6.90 1.89
CA ARG A 130 6.59 -7.63 3.14
C ARG A 130 5.22 -7.30 3.73
N LEU A 131 4.54 -8.30 4.29
CA LEU A 131 3.31 -8.11 5.07
C LEU A 131 3.64 -7.53 6.45
N PHE A 132 2.86 -6.53 6.85
CA PHE A 132 2.86 -5.97 8.20
C PHE A 132 1.51 -6.17 8.87
N ASP A 133 1.53 -6.37 10.18
CA ASP A 133 0.32 -6.39 11.00
C ASP A 133 0.07 -4.97 11.53
N GLY A 134 -1.10 -4.41 11.23
CA GLY A 134 -1.54 -3.08 11.67
C GLY A 134 -2.49 -3.10 12.86
N THR A 135 -2.77 -4.28 13.44
CA THR A 135 -3.80 -4.44 14.48
C THR A 135 -3.39 -3.92 15.85
N LYS A 136 -2.09 -3.73 16.11
CA LYS A 136 -1.65 -3.21 17.42
C LYS A 136 -1.75 -1.70 17.48
N GLU A 137 -2.19 -1.21 18.63
CA GLU A 137 -2.25 0.23 18.88
C GLU A 137 -0.86 0.88 18.95
N LYS A 138 0.14 0.21 19.53
CA LYS A 138 1.50 0.72 19.76
C LYS A 138 2.58 -0.39 19.67
N GLY A 139 3.82 0.00 19.35
CA GLY A 139 5.00 -0.88 19.35
C GLY A 139 5.19 -1.68 18.04
N PRO A 140 6.09 -2.68 18.02
CA PRO A 140 6.34 -3.51 16.84
C PRO A 140 5.07 -4.24 16.39
N GLY A 141 4.64 -4.00 15.15
CA GLY A 141 3.34 -4.44 14.62
C GLY A 141 2.18 -3.45 14.88
N SER A 142 2.48 -2.19 15.20
CA SER A 142 1.54 -1.08 15.00
C SER A 142 1.72 -0.48 13.61
N LEU A 143 0.70 0.24 13.13
CA LEU A 143 0.78 0.98 11.88
C LEU A 143 2.02 1.90 11.80
N ASP A 144 2.30 2.60 12.90
CA ASP A 144 3.44 3.51 12.99
C ASP A 144 4.77 2.75 12.85
N GLY A 145 4.88 1.58 13.49
CA GLY A 145 6.05 0.69 13.35
C GLY A 145 6.18 0.10 11.95
N ALA A 146 5.07 -0.22 11.29
CA ALA A 146 5.08 -0.68 9.90
C ALA A 146 5.63 0.38 8.95
N PHE A 147 5.20 1.65 9.09
CA PHE A 147 5.75 2.76 8.30
C PHE A 147 7.23 3.00 8.60
N GLU A 148 7.65 2.91 9.87
CA GLU A 148 9.06 3.02 10.24
C GLU A 148 9.92 1.92 9.61
N GLU A 149 9.44 0.67 9.60
CA GLU A 149 10.10 -0.44 8.93
C GLU A 149 10.15 -0.26 7.41
N ILE A 150 9.04 0.13 6.77
CA ILE A 150 8.97 0.37 5.31
C ILE A 150 9.97 1.44 4.87
N ARG A 151 10.13 2.52 5.63
CA ARG A 151 11.15 3.54 5.38
C ARG A 151 12.58 3.01 5.48
N GLY A 152 12.81 1.92 6.21
CA GLY A 152 14.12 1.26 6.26
C GLY A 152 14.46 0.46 4.99
N TYR A 153 13.47 0.20 4.12
CA TYR A 153 13.67 -0.45 2.81
C TYR A 153 13.87 0.55 1.66
N GLN A 154 13.64 1.86 1.92
CA GLN A 154 13.87 2.97 0.99
C GLN A 154 15.23 3.61 1.27
#